data_AF-A0A8A2U546-F1
#
_entry.id   AF-A0A8A2U546-F1
#
_cell.length_a   1.000
_cell.length_b   1.000
_cell.length_c   1.000
_cell.angle_alpha   90.00
_cell.angle_beta   90.00
_cell.angle_gamma   90.00
#
_symmetry.space_group_name_H-M   'P 1'
#
loop_
_entity.id
_entity.type
_entity.pdbx_description
1 polymer ?
#
loop_
_entity_poly.entity_id
_entity_poly.type
_entity_poly.pdbx_seq_one_letter_code
_entity_poly.pdbx_strand_id
1 'polypeptide(L)'
;MRQHESAHAHDDSHAGDDHSHGRGHSHGGDSTSSRKLAAVSLINVVGFLVELAGGLAFGSVALISDAVHMLFDALAYVMAFAAAHVAEQYGDGERWSYGLHRLEPFAAFLNGLLLLPMVGFILWEAYQRFLEPVAIGTGPTIAIATGGLLVNVGSVYVLHGDAMSLNEKGAFYHLLGDAGGSVAVIVSVLAIEVTGIRVVDPITAALIAAVVTWSAVTVLRGSGEIFFLKTPLESADVRSHITGIDGVDRVDDFHAWQICSQITVATVHLETGVETMAEAESVVARVHDELARHGVDHATVELSPHYADRDVYLDTHCH
;
A
#
# COMPACT_ATOMS: atom_id res chain seq x y z
N MET A 1 -71.70 -32.26 -18.61
CA MET A 1 -72.03 -32.00 -17.18
C MET A 1 -71.14 -32.95 -16.38
N ARG A 2 -69.92 -32.50 -15.97
CA ARG A 2 -69.49 -32.29 -14.55
C ARG A 2 -69.83 -33.50 -13.66
N GLN A 3 -68.98 -34.16 -12.88
CA GLN A 3 -67.62 -34.03 -12.29
C GLN A 3 -67.17 -35.50 -11.97
N HIS A 4 -65.95 -35.92 -11.61
CA HIS A 4 -64.95 -35.54 -10.58
C HIS A 4 -63.67 -36.34 -10.96
N GLU A 5 -62.49 -35.76 -11.22
CA GLU A 5 -61.43 -35.34 -10.27
C GLU A 5 -61.01 -36.36 -9.20
N SER A 6 -59.81 -36.93 -9.38
CA SER A 6 -58.80 -37.08 -8.32
C SER A 6 -57.44 -37.41 -8.96
N ALA A 7 -56.62 -36.38 -9.12
CA ALA A 7 -55.24 -36.46 -9.56
C ALA A 7 -54.33 -36.87 -8.40
N HIS A 8 -53.37 -37.75 -8.66
CA HIS A 8 -52.37 -38.17 -7.69
C HIS A 8 -51.30 -37.09 -7.49
N ALA A 9 -50.94 -36.93 -6.23
CA ALA A 9 -50.06 -35.92 -5.67
C ALA A 9 -48.56 -36.20 -5.90
N HIS A 10 -47.79 -35.12 -5.83
CA HIS A 10 -46.33 -35.03 -5.80
C HIS A 10 -45.71 -35.75 -4.59
N ASP A 11 -44.52 -36.32 -4.80
CA ASP A 11 -43.47 -36.34 -3.76
C ASP A 11 -42.09 -36.36 -4.45
N ASP A 12 -41.59 -35.17 -4.77
CA ASP A 12 -40.16 -34.92 -4.95
C ASP A 12 -39.66 -34.41 -3.59
N SER A 13 -38.99 -35.26 -2.82
CA SER A 13 -38.35 -34.87 -1.56
C SER A 13 -36.86 -35.22 -1.57
N HIS A 14 -36.09 -34.17 -1.31
CA HIS A 14 -34.65 -34.09 -1.21
C HIS A 14 -34.06 -34.93 -0.06
N ALA A 15 -32.86 -35.47 -0.27
CA ALA A 15 -31.84 -35.62 0.78
C ALA A 15 -30.45 -35.64 0.13
N GLY A 16 -29.89 -34.45 -0.07
CA GLY A 16 -28.45 -34.27 -0.15
C GLY A 16 -27.97 -33.87 1.25
N ASP A 17 -26.85 -34.44 1.68
CA ASP A 17 -26.03 -33.93 2.78
C ASP A 17 -24.56 -34.17 2.38
N ASP A 18 -24.03 -33.25 1.58
CA ASP A 18 -22.59 -33.10 1.37
C ASP A 18 -22.17 -31.83 2.13
N HIS A 19 -21.74 -32.03 3.38
CA HIS A 19 -21.19 -30.95 4.21
C HIS A 19 -19.69 -30.83 3.98
N SER A 20 -19.29 -30.19 2.89
CA SER A 20 -17.95 -29.61 2.79
C SER A 20 -17.99 -28.17 3.34
N HIS A 21 -17.47 -28.01 4.56
CA HIS A 21 -17.24 -26.70 5.16
C HIS A 21 -16.04 -26.02 4.50
N GLY A 22 -16.24 -25.45 3.30
CA GLY A 22 -15.37 -24.42 2.79
C GLY A 22 -15.50 -23.18 3.66
N ARG A 23 -14.55 -22.96 4.57
CA ARG A 23 -14.38 -21.67 5.25
C ARG A 23 -14.01 -20.62 4.20
N GLY A 24 -15.02 -19.99 3.61
CA GLY A 24 -14.84 -18.72 2.92
C GLY A 24 -14.47 -17.67 3.96
N HIS A 25 -13.20 -17.29 4.01
CA HIS A 25 -12.76 -16.10 4.71
C HIS A 25 -13.35 -14.90 3.98
N SER A 26 -14.42 -14.32 4.55
CA SER A 26 -15.03 -13.10 4.05
C SER A 26 -14.10 -11.91 4.33
N HIS A 27 -13.45 -11.38 3.30
CA HIS A 27 -12.77 -10.08 3.32
C HIS A 27 -13.82 -8.96 3.35
N GLY A 28 -14.42 -8.72 4.52
CA GLY A 28 -15.46 -7.69 4.73
C GLY A 28 -14.92 -6.29 5.05
N GLY A 29 -13.60 -6.06 4.98
CA GLY A 29 -12.95 -4.83 5.44
C GLY A 29 -12.71 -3.76 4.36
N ASP A 30 -12.70 -4.11 3.08
CA ASP A 30 -12.10 -3.24 2.04
C ASP A 30 -12.98 -2.07 1.59
N SER A 31 -14.31 -2.25 1.60
CA SER A 31 -15.23 -1.23 1.08
C SER A 31 -15.23 0.09 1.88
N THR A 32 -14.87 0.06 3.16
CA THR A 32 -14.76 1.27 3.99
C THR A 32 -13.44 2.00 3.75
N SER A 33 -12.33 1.27 3.59
CA SER A 33 -11.00 1.83 3.29
C SER A 33 -10.99 2.54 1.93
N SER A 34 -11.57 1.91 0.91
CA SER A 34 -11.72 2.48 -0.44
C SER A 34 -12.53 3.79 -0.44
N ARG A 35 -13.61 3.87 0.35
CA ARG A 35 -14.44 5.09 0.49
C ARG A 35 -13.72 6.23 1.21
N LYS A 36 -12.92 5.93 2.25
CA LYS A 36 -12.14 6.97 2.96
C LYS A 36 -11.06 7.55 2.06
N LEU A 37 -10.34 6.70 1.32
CA LEU A 37 -9.35 7.15 0.34
C LEU A 37 -10.00 8.01 -0.75
N ALA A 38 -11.18 7.62 -1.26
CA ALA A 38 -11.93 8.43 -2.21
C ALA A 38 -12.31 9.82 -1.64
N ALA A 39 -12.71 9.88 -0.37
CA ALA A 39 -13.05 11.15 0.30
C ALA A 39 -11.83 12.06 0.43
N VAL A 40 -10.67 11.51 0.81
CA VAL A 40 -9.41 12.26 0.92
C VAL A 40 -8.93 12.74 -0.45
N SER A 41 -8.98 11.88 -1.47
CA SER A 41 -8.71 12.27 -2.86
C SER A 41 -9.60 13.44 -3.29
N LEU A 42 -10.90 13.37 -2.99
CA LEU A 42 -11.84 14.44 -3.34
C LEU A 42 -11.52 15.75 -2.62
N ILE A 43 -11.22 15.69 -1.32
CA ILE A 43 -10.85 16.87 -0.53
C ILE A 43 -9.62 17.55 -1.14
N ASN A 44 -8.57 16.78 -1.45
CA ASN A 44 -7.33 17.33 -2.03
C ASN A 44 -7.53 17.88 -3.44
N VAL A 45 -8.32 17.20 -4.29
CA VAL A 45 -8.67 17.73 -5.62
C VAL A 45 -9.44 19.04 -5.52
N VAL A 46 -10.39 19.14 -4.58
CA VAL A 46 -11.16 20.37 -4.36
C VAL A 46 -10.24 21.48 -3.83
N GLY A 47 -9.36 21.18 -2.88
CA GLY A 47 -8.36 22.13 -2.36
C GLY A 47 -7.48 22.70 -3.47
N PHE A 48 -6.91 21.82 -4.31
CA PHE A 48 -6.16 22.20 -5.51
C PHE A 48 -6.94 23.16 -6.42
N LEU A 49 -8.20 22.85 -6.74
CA LEU A 49 -9.02 23.68 -7.62
C LEU A 49 -9.29 25.08 -7.01
N VAL A 50 -9.50 25.15 -5.70
CA VAL A 50 -9.72 26.41 -4.98
C VAL A 50 -8.46 27.28 -5.01
N GLU A 51 -7.29 26.71 -4.73
CA GLU A 51 -6.02 27.44 -4.75
C GLU A 51 -5.62 27.88 -6.16
N LEU A 52 -5.81 27.01 -7.15
CA LEU A 52 -5.57 27.36 -8.55
C LEU A 52 -6.48 28.52 -8.99
N ALA A 53 -7.78 28.44 -8.68
CA ALA A 53 -8.72 29.51 -8.98
C ALA A 53 -8.35 30.82 -8.27
N GLY A 54 -7.95 30.74 -7.00
CA GLY A 54 -7.45 31.90 -6.24
C GLY A 54 -6.18 32.48 -6.86
N GLY A 55 -5.21 31.65 -7.20
CA GLY A 55 -3.97 32.07 -7.85
C GLY A 55 -4.19 32.78 -9.18
N LEU A 56 -5.10 32.26 -10.01
CA LEU A 56 -5.48 32.89 -11.28
C LEU A 56 -6.30 34.17 -11.08
N ALA A 57 -7.27 34.18 -10.17
CA ALA A 57 -8.13 35.33 -9.93
C ALA A 57 -7.38 36.52 -9.31
N PHE A 58 -6.43 36.24 -8.42
CA PHE A 58 -5.64 37.27 -7.73
C PHE A 58 -4.27 37.52 -8.38
N GLY A 59 -3.93 36.81 -9.47
CA GLY A 59 -2.63 36.94 -10.15
C GLY A 59 -1.44 36.57 -9.26
N SER A 60 -1.63 35.67 -8.30
CA SER A 60 -0.64 35.35 -7.27
C SER A 60 0.19 34.14 -7.68
N VAL A 61 1.47 34.38 -7.97
CA VAL A 61 2.45 33.33 -8.29
C VAL A 61 2.63 32.37 -7.09
N ALA A 62 2.52 32.87 -5.86
CA ALA A 62 2.62 32.05 -4.66
C ALA A 62 1.46 31.03 -4.57
N LEU A 63 0.23 31.45 -4.82
CA LEU A 63 -0.95 30.57 -4.84
C LEU A 63 -0.89 29.57 -6.00
N ILE A 64 -0.36 29.98 -7.16
CA ILE A 64 -0.19 29.06 -8.30
C ILE A 64 0.88 28.00 -7.99
N SER A 65 1.97 28.38 -7.32
CA SER A 65 3.01 27.44 -6.90
C SER A 65 2.49 26.43 -5.88
N ASP A 66 1.66 26.87 -4.95
CA ASP A 66 1.03 26.01 -3.93
C ASP A 66 -0.01 25.06 -4.56
N ALA A 67 -0.80 25.56 -5.51
CA ALA A 67 -1.73 24.72 -6.27
C ALA A 67 -1.01 23.62 -7.04
N VAL A 68 0.20 23.87 -7.56
CA VAL A 68 1.00 22.82 -8.21
C VAL A 68 1.46 21.76 -7.21
N HIS A 69 1.82 22.14 -5.99
CA HIS A 69 2.14 21.19 -4.91
C HIS A 69 0.91 20.32 -4.56
N MET A 70 -0.23 20.95 -4.30
CA MET A 70 -1.51 20.28 -4.02
C MET A 70 -1.99 19.38 -5.16
N LEU A 71 -1.64 19.71 -6.42
CA LEU A 71 -1.93 18.84 -7.58
C LEU A 71 -1.17 17.51 -7.51
N PHE A 72 0.12 17.54 -7.14
CA PHE A 72 0.91 16.31 -7.02
C PHE A 72 0.39 15.44 -5.87
N ASP A 73 0.01 16.04 -4.76
CA ASP A 73 -0.59 15.32 -3.63
C ASP A 73 -1.95 14.73 -4.04
N ALA A 74 -2.80 15.52 -4.70
CA ALA A 74 -4.08 15.02 -5.22
C ALA A 74 -3.90 13.85 -6.20
N LEU A 75 -2.91 13.95 -7.10
CA LEU A 75 -2.60 12.89 -8.05
C LEU A 75 -2.14 11.61 -7.33
N ALA A 76 -1.36 11.75 -6.24
CA ALA A 76 -0.96 10.62 -5.40
C ALA A 76 -2.17 9.85 -4.87
N TYR A 77 -3.12 10.56 -4.25
CA TYR A 77 -4.33 9.93 -3.68
C TYR A 77 -5.23 9.34 -4.76
N VAL A 78 -5.38 10.02 -5.91
CA VAL A 78 -6.15 9.50 -7.05
C VAL A 78 -5.52 8.22 -7.60
N MET A 79 -4.20 8.17 -7.77
CA MET A 79 -3.50 6.96 -8.24
C MET A 79 -3.61 5.83 -7.23
N ALA A 80 -3.45 6.10 -5.94
CA ALA A 80 -3.59 5.10 -4.88
C ALA A 80 -5.02 4.54 -4.83
N PHE A 81 -6.03 5.41 -4.90
CA PHE A 81 -7.43 5.00 -4.96
C PHE A 81 -7.72 4.18 -6.22
N ALA A 82 -7.28 4.64 -7.39
CA ALA A 82 -7.50 3.93 -8.66
C ALA A 82 -6.83 2.56 -8.66
N ALA A 83 -5.60 2.45 -8.14
CA ALA A 83 -4.90 1.18 -8.01
C ALA A 83 -5.65 0.20 -7.10
N ALA A 84 -6.10 0.66 -5.93
CA ALA A 84 -6.91 -0.15 -5.01
C ALA A 84 -8.23 -0.57 -5.64
N HIS A 85 -8.95 0.37 -6.26
CA HIS A 85 -10.25 0.09 -6.89
C HIS A 85 -10.15 -0.90 -8.05
N VAL A 86 -9.12 -0.77 -8.89
CA VAL A 86 -8.88 -1.71 -9.99
C VAL A 86 -8.46 -3.07 -9.46
N ALA A 87 -7.63 -3.13 -8.42
CA ALA A 87 -7.21 -4.38 -7.78
C ALA A 87 -8.40 -5.12 -7.14
N GLU A 88 -9.37 -4.41 -6.55
CA GLU A 88 -10.59 -5.00 -5.98
C GLU A 88 -11.56 -5.52 -7.06
N GLN A 89 -11.64 -4.86 -8.22
CA GLN A 89 -12.60 -5.21 -9.28
C GLN A 89 -12.09 -6.24 -10.27
N TYR A 90 -10.78 -6.23 -10.57
CA TYR A 90 -10.15 -7.19 -11.47
C TYR A 90 -9.55 -8.33 -10.65
N GLY A 91 -10.41 -9.31 -10.35
CA GLY A 91 -9.99 -10.60 -9.78
C GLY A 91 -9.18 -11.45 -10.76
N ASP A 92 -8.86 -12.67 -10.34
CA ASP A 92 -8.00 -13.59 -11.10
C ASP A 92 -8.61 -13.93 -12.46
N GLY A 93 -7.82 -13.71 -13.52
CA GLY A 93 -8.23 -14.01 -14.90
C GLY A 93 -7.15 -14.78 -15.65
N GLU A 94 -7.51 -15.42 -16.77
CA GLU A 94 -6.58 -16.26 -17.55
C GLU A 94 -5.30 -15.53 -17.99
N ARG A 95 -5.39 -14.21 -18.19
CA ARG A 95 -4.25 -13.38 -18.60
C ARG A 95 -3.48 -12.76 -17.42
N TRP A 96 -4.14 -12.60 -16.27
CA TRP A 96 -3.59 -11.99 -15.07
C TRP A 96 -3.93 -12.91 -13.89
N SER A 97 -3.11 -13.93 -13.67
CA SER A 97 -3.41 -15.05 -12.77
C SER A 97 -3.48 -14.67 -11.29
N TYR A 98 -2.86 -13.54 -10.91
CA TYR A 98 -2.95 -12.92 -9.59
C TYR A 98 -3.64 -11.55 -9.67
N GLY A 99 -4.56 -11.37 -10.63
CA GLY A 99 -5.23 -10.10 -10.88
C GLY A 99 -4.28 -8.93 -11.16
N LEU A 100 -4.71 -7.72 -10.79
CA LEU A 100 -3.97 -6.47 -11.00
C LEU A 100 -3.40 -5.86 -9.70
N HIS A 101 -3.17 -6.69 -8.69
CA HIS A 101 -2.65 -6.24 -7.38
C HIS A 101 -1.30 -5.52 -7.46
N ARG A 102 -0.47 -5.81 -8.48
CA ARG A 102 0.81 -5.10 -8.71
C ARG A 102 0.66 -3.62 -9.10
N LEU A 103 -0.55 -3.14 -9.39
CA LEU A 103 -0.81 -1.71 -9.60
C LEU A 103 -0.59 -0.88 -8.32
N GLU A 104 -0.79 -1.48 -7.14
CA GLU A 104 -0.56 -0.81 -5.86
C GLU A 104 0.92 -0.40 -5.68
N PRO A 105 1.91 -1.32 -5.71
CA PRO A 105 3.32 -0.93 -5.62
C PRO A 105 3.75 -0.03 -6.79
N PHE A 106 3.12 -0.16 -7.97
CA PHE A 106 3.39 0.72 -9.10
C PHE A 106 2.94 2.17 -8.84
N ALA A 107 1.72 2.35 -8.35
CA ALA A 107 1.20 3.66 -7.98
C ALA A 107 2.05 4.29 -6.87
N ALA A 108 2.45 3.51 -5.86
CA ALA A 108 3.34 3.97 -4.80
C ALA A 108 4.71 4.40 -5.33
N PHE A 109 5.31 3.61 -6.23
CA PHE A 109 6.59 3.95 -6.87
C PHE A 109 6.49 5.24 -7.68
N LEU A 110 5.45 5.37 -8.52
CA LEU A 110 5.23 6.55 -9.34
C LEU A 110 4.99 7.79 -8.47
N ASN A 111 4.24 7.66 -7.37
CA ASN A 111 4.07 8.72 -6.40
C ASN A 111 5.41 9.17 -5.79
N GLY A 112 6.20 8.22 -5.29
CA GLY A 112 7.54 8.52 -4.74
C GLY A 112 8.45 9.22 -5.76
N LEU A 113 8.34 8.87 -7.04
CA LEU A 113 9.08 9.51 -8.13
C LEU A 113 8.62 10.96 -8.38
N LEU A 114 7.32 11.24 -8.31
CA LEU A 114 6.75 12.58 -8.51
C LEU A 114 7.13 13.56 -7.37
N LEU A 115 7.42 13.05 -6.18
CA LEU A 115 7.90 13.88 -5.07
C LEU A 115 9.33 14.42 -5.29
N LEU A 116 10.16 13.75 -6.08
CA LEU A 116 11.58 14.16 -6.25
C LEU A 116 11.74 15.53 -6.95
N PRO A 117 11.06 15.81 -8.08
CA PRO A 117 11.09 17.16 -8.68
C PRO A 117 10.58 18.24 -7.73
N MET A 118 9.53 17.95 -6.96
CA MET A 118 8.94 18.88 -6.00
C MET A 118 9.93 19.26 -4.88
N VAL A 119 10.56 18.26 -4.27
CA VAL A 119 11.64 18.46 -3.30
C VAL A 119 12.79 19.26 -3.92
N GLY A 120 13.21 18.91 -5.14
CA GLY A 120 14.27 19.62 -5.86
C GLY A 120 13.94 21.10 -6.06
N PHE A 121 12.68 21.42 -6.37
CA PHE A 121 12.19 22.78 -6.48
C PHE A 121 12.21 23.52 -5.13
N ILE A 122 11.72 22.91 -4.05
CA ILE A 122 11.74 23.52 -2.71
C ILE A 122 13.17 23.81 -2.25
N LEU A 123 14.10 22.87 -2.44
CA LEU A 123 15.51 23.07 -2.10
C LEU A 123 16.15 24.17 -2.94
N TRP A 124 15.81 24.25 -4.23
CA TRP A 124 16.24 25.34 -5.09
C TRP A 124 15.74 26.69 -4.59
N GLU A 125 14.45 26.82 -4.28
CA GLU A 125 13.88 28.07 -3.74
C GLU A 125 14.51 28.45 -2.40
N ALA A 126 14.66 27.48 -1.49
CA ALA A 126 15.29 27.70 -0.19
C ALA A 126 16.73 28.20 -0.35
N TYR A 127 17.49 27.62 -1.28
CA TYR A 127 18.84 28.08 -1.60
C TYR A 127 18.86 29.52 -2.14
N GLN A 128 17.96 29.86 -3.06
CA GLN A 128 17.86 31.22 -3.59
C GLN A 128 17.49 32.24 -2.50
N ARG A 129 16.52 31.91 -1.63
CA ARG A 129 16.11 32.78 -0.50
C ARG A 129 17.19 32.91 0.59
N PHE A 130 18.06 31.91 0.71
CA PHE A 130 19.22 31.99 1.59
C PHE A 130 20.26 32.99 1.06
N LEU A 131 20.49 33.02 -0.26
CA LEU A 131 21.41 33.97 -0.89
C LEU A 131 20.86 35.40 -0.94
N GLU A 132 19.59 35.55 -1.31
CA GLU A 132 18.90 36.84 -1.43
C GLU A 132 17.61 36.84 -0.60
N PRO A 133 17.66 37.27 0.69
CA PRO A 133 16.50 37.25 1.57
C PRO A 133 15.38 38.20 1.12
N VAL A 134 14.33 37.64 0.53
CA VAL A 134 13.13 38.38 0.11
C VAL A 134 12.20 38.62 1.31
N ALA A 135 11.44 39.72 1.30
CA ALA A 135 10.39 39.95 2.28
C ALA A 135 9.19 39.03 1.97
N ILE A 136 8.78 38.24 2.97
CA ILE A 136 7.62 37.34 2.85
C ILE A 136 6.37 38.13 3.24
N GLY A 137 5.28 37.95 2.48
CA GLY A 137 3.98 38.50 2.84
C GLY A 137 3.39 37.73 4.02
N THR A 138 3.68 38.17 5.26
CA THR A 138 3.25 37.52 6.51
C THR A 138 1.76 37.13 6.50
N GLY A 139 0.88 38.06 6.11
CA GLY A 139 -0.57 37.83 6.08
C GLY A 139 -1.00 36.70 5.13
N PRO A 140 -0.72 36.81 3.82
CA PRO A 140 -1.03 35.75 2.86
C PRO A 140 -0.42 34.39 3.22
N THR A 141 0.84 34.35 3.66
CA THR A 141 1.50 33.08 3.98
C THR A 141 0.87 32.39 5.19
N ILE A 142 0.51 33.14 6.25
CA ILE A 142 -0.21 32.57 7.40
C ILE A 142 -1.58 32.07 6.99
N ALA A 143 -2.32 32.82 6.14
CA ALA A 143 -3.65 32.41 5.69
C ALA A 143 -3.60 31.09 4.91
N ILE A 144 -2.66 30.96 3.98
CA ILE A 144 -2.44 29.74 3.18
C ILE A 144 -2.05 28.57 4.09
N ALA A 145 -1.01 28.74 4.90
CA ALA A 145 -0.52 27.67 5.78
C ALA A 145 -1.59 27.22 6.81
N THR A 146 -2.43 28.15 7.28
CA THR A 146 -3.56 27.81 8.15
C THR A 146 -4.65 27.07 7.38
N GLY A 147 -4.94 27.47 6.14
CA GLY A 147 -5.87 26.77 5.25
C GLY A 147 -5.45 25.32 5.00
N GLY A 148 -4.20 25.11 4.58
CA GLY A 148 -3.62 23.77 4.39
C GLY A 148 -3.63 22.95 5.68
N LEU A 149 -3.29 23.56 6.82
CA LEU A 149 -3.37 22.89 8.12
C LEU A 149 -4.80 22.43 8.45
N LEU A 150 -5.82 23.26 8.22
CA LEU A 150 -7.22 22.90 8.45
C LEU A 150 -7.68 21.77 7.53
N VAL A 151 -7.28 21.79 6.27
CA VAL A 151 -7.56 20.72 5.30
C VAL A 151 -6.93 19.41 5.76
N ASN A 152 -5.64 19.42 6.10
CA ASN A 152 -4.92 18.23 6.54
C ASN A 152 -5.47 17.67 7.86
N VAL A 153 -5.75 18.52 8.85
CA VAL A 153 -6.38 18.10 10.11
C VAL A 153 -7.78 17.56 9.89
N GLY A 154 -8.57 18.17 8.99
CA GLY A 154 -9.88 17.67 8.60
C GLY A 154 -9.80 16.28 7.95
N SER A 155 -8.86 16.08 7.03
CA SER A 155 -8.60 14.78 6.40
C SER A 155 -8.15 13.71 7.39
N VAL A 156 -7.27 14.07 8.35
CA VAL A 156 -6.85 13.19 9.46
C VAL A 156 -8.05 12.78 10.32
N TYR A 157 -8.95 13.71 10.65
CA TYR A 157 -10.15 13.43 11.42
C TYR A 157 -11.09 12.47 10.68
N VAL A 158 -11.22 12.60 9.36
CA VAL A 158 -12.03 11.69 8.52
C VAL A 158 -11.41 10.28 8.44
N LEU A 159 -10.08 10.17 8.43
CA LEU A 159 -9.35 8.90 8.40
C LEU A 159 -9.32 8.20 9.76
N HIS A 160 -9.39 8.95 10.87
CA HIS A 160 -9.27 8.42 12.22
C HIS A 160 -10.39 7.42 12.56
N GLY A 161 -10.00 6.22 13.01
CA GLY A 161 -10.93 5.18 13.45
C GLY A 161 -10.21 4.03 14.17
N ASP A 162 -10.98 3.22 14.90
CA ASP A 162 -10.46 2.20 15.83
C ASP A 162 -9.67 1.07 15.15
N ALA A 163 -9.89 0.83 13.85
CA ALA A 163 -9.16 -0.15 13.05
C ALA A 163 -8.79 0.47 11.70
N MET A 164 -7.58 1.03 11.60
CA MET A 164 -7.05 1.56 10.34
C MET A 164 -6.40 0.45 9.50
N SER A 165 -6.76 0.36 8.22
CA SER A 165 -6.06 -0.51 7.25
C SER A 165 -4.62 -0.04 7.04
N LEU A 166 -3.74 -0.87 6.48
CA LEU A 166 -2.35 -0.47 6.18
C LEU A 166 -2.30 0.74 5.22
N ASN A 167 -3.19 0.77 4.23
CA ASN A 167 -3.29 1.88 3.29
C ASN A 167 -3.81 3.16 3.98
N GLU A 168 -4.79 3.04 4.89
CA GLU A 168 -5.28 4.15 5.72
C GLU A 168 -4.19 4.68 6.67
N LYS A 169 -3.39 3.79 7.28
CA LYS A 169 -2.24 4.20 8.11
C LYS A 169 -1.20 4.97 7.29
N GLY A 170 -0.92 4.51 6.08
CA GLY A 170 -0.02 5.20 5.15
C GLY A 170 -0.51 6.63 4.83
N ALA A 171 -1.77 6.76 4.44
CA ALA A 171 -2.40 8.06 4.19
C ALA A 171 -2.43 8.95 5.44
N PHE A 172 -2.74 8.38 6.62
CA PHE A 172 -2.76 9.10 7.90
C PHE A 172 -1.40 9.71 8.24
N TYR A 173 -0.31 8.93 8.15
CA TYR A 173 1.03 9.44 8.43
C TYR A 173 1.50 10.47 7.42
N HIS A 174 1.08 10.34 6.16
CA HIS A 174 1.36 11.34 5.12
C HIS A 174 0.72 12.69 5.48
N LEU A 175 -0.59 12.70 5.74
CA LEU A 175 -1.32 13.92 6.12
C LEU A 175 -0.81 14.55 7.42
N LEU A 176 -0.36 13.72 8.36
CA LEU A 176 0.27 14.21 9.59
C LEU A 176 1.60 14.91 9.30
N GLY A 177 2.37 14.40 8.32
CA GLY A 177 3.56 15.04 7.78
C GLY A 177 3.25 16.41 7.18
N ASP A 178 2.22 16.49 6.33
CA ASP A 178 1.82 17.74 5.67
C ASP A 178 1.32 18.77 6.68
N ALA A 179 0.52 18.35 7.66
CA ALA A 179 0.10 19.19 8.78
C ALA A 179 1.31 19.71 9.59
N GLY A 180 2.29 18.84 9.86
CA GLY A 180 3.56 19.23 10.49
C GLY A 180 4.32 20.28 9.68
N GLY A 181 4.35 20.12 8.35
CA GLY A 181 4.90 21.10 7.41
C GLY A 181 4.19 22.46 7.51
N SER A 182 2.85 22.47 7.50
CA SER A 182 2.07 23.70 7.66
C SER A 182 2.36 24.40 9.00
N VAL A 183 2.47 23.65 10.10
CA VAL A 183 2.85 24.20 11.41
C VAL A 183 4.26 24.79 11.38
N ALA A 184 5.22 24.11 10.77
CA ALA A 184 6.59 24.60 10.65
C ALA A 184 6.65 25.93 9.89
N VAL A 185 5.88 26.08 8.79
CA VAL A 185 5.76 27.33 8.04
C VAL A 185 5.16 28.45 8.90
N ILE A 186 4.06 28.19 9.62
CA ILE A 186 3.43 29.19 10.51
C ILE A 186 4.42 29.66 11.57
N VAL A 187 5.12 28.73 12.24
CA VAL A 187 6.12 29.05 13.27
C VAL A 187 7.28 29.85 12.67
N SER A 188 7.75 29.48 11.48
CA SER A 188 8.80 30.20 10.76
C SER A 188 8.42 31.65 10.49
N VAL A 189 7.23 31.89 9.92
CA VAL A 189 6.75 33.25 9.61
C VAL A 189 6.58 34.09 10.87
N LEU A 190 6.01 33.54 11.94
CA LEU A 190 5.87 34.25 13.22
C LEU A 190 7.23 34.56 13.85
N ALA A 191 8.20 33.64 13.76
CA ALA A 191 9.56 33.87 14.24
C ALA A 191 10.24 35.00 13.45
N ILE A 192 10.05 35.05 12.13
CA ILE A 192 10.58 36.13 11.28
C ILE A 192 9.95 37.47 11.64
N GLU A 193 8.64 37.52 11.88
CA GLU A 193 7.93 38.75 12.28
C GLU A 193 8.46 39.32 13.60
N VAL A 194 8.74 38.45 14.59
CA VAL A 194 9.23 38.87 15.91
C VAL A 194 10.74 39.19 15.91
N THR A 195 11.55 38.41 15.20
CA THR A 195 13.02 38.51 15.27
C THR A 195 13.65 39.32 14.14
N GLY A 196 12.95 39.47 13.01
CA GLY A 196 13.49 40.02 11.77
C GLY A 196 14.47 39.10 11.03
N ILE A 197 14.74 37.89 11.54
CA ILE A 197 15.74 36.96 10.97
C ILE A 197 15.13 36.19 9.79
N ARG A 198 15.29 36.73 8.58
CA ARG A 198 14.70 36.16 7.35
C ARG A 198 15.25 34.79 6.95
N VAL A 199 16.44 34.41 7.44
CA VAL A 199 17.08 33.11 7.16
C VAL A 199 16.31 31.94 7.79
N VAL A 200 15.41 32.19 8.73
CA VAL A 200 14.55 31.14 9.32
C VAL A 200 13.67 30.45 8.26
N ASP A 201 13.19 31.18 7.25
CA ASP A 201 12.38 30.63 6.16
C ASP A 201 13.11 29.57 5.33
N PRO A 202 14.27 29.87 4.71
CA PRO A 202 14.99 28.87 3.92
C PRO A 202 15.49 27.68 4.75
N ILE A 203 15.82 27.87 6.03
CA ILE A 203 16.16 26.75 6.94
C ILE A 203 14.93 25.86 7.14
N THR A 204 13.76 26.46 7.41
CA THR A 204 12.51 25.71 7.61
C THR A 204 12.12 24.94 6.34
N ALA A 205 12.20 25.59 5.17
CA ALA A 205 11.95 24.95 3.89
C ALA A 205 12.91 23.78 3.63
N ALA A 206 14.21 23.93 3.95
CA ALA A 206 15.19 22.84 3.83
C ALA A 206 14.90 21.66 4.77
N LEU A 207 14.43 21.94 6.00
CA LEU A 207 14.01 20.89 6.95
C LEU A 207 12.79 20.12 6.44
N ILE A 208 11.77 20.83 5.95
CA ILE A 208 10.57 20.20 5.33
C ILE A 208 11.00 19.35 4.14
N ALA A 209 11.82 19.90 3.24
CA ALA A 209 12.32 19.17 2.08
C ALA A 209 13.09 17.90 2.47
N ALA A 210 13.89 17.92 3.55
CA ALA A 210 14.60 16.74 4.03
C ALA A 210 13.64 15.63 4.51
N VAL A 211 12.57 16.00 5.24
CA VAL A 211 11.54 15.05 5.68
C VAL A 211 10.79 14.45 4.48
N VAL A 212 10.39 15.28 3.52
CA VAL A 212 9.71 14.83 2.29
C VAL A 212 10.63 13.92 1.46
N THR A 213 11.92 14.26 1.34
CA THR A 213 12.92 13.41 0.66
C THR A 213 13.01 12.04 1.31
N TRP A 214 13.11 12.00 2.64
CA TRP A 214 13.20 10.75 3.38
C TRP A 214 11.95 9.88 3.17
N SER A 215 10.77 10.50 3.18
CA SER A 215 9.50 9.83 2.86
C SER A 215 9.51 9.26 1.44
N ALA A 216 9.85 10.09 0.43
CA ALA A 216 9.91 9.67 -0.97
C ALA A 216 10.89 8.50 -1.19
N VAL A 217 12.09 8.55 -0.61
CA VAL A 217 13.09 7.47 -0.69
C VAL A 217 12.59 6.20 -0.01
N THR A 218 11.90 6.31 1.13
CA THR A 218 11.34 5.16 1.84
C THR A 218 10.27 4.46 1.00
N VAL A 219 9.35 5.24 0.39
CA VAL A 219 8.30 4.71 -0.50
C VAL A 219 8.91 4.10 -1.77
N LEU A 220 9.87 4.76 -2.41
CA LEU A 220 10.57 4.25 -3.59
C LEU A 220 11.32 2.95 -3.31
N ARG A 221 11.98 2.86 -2.15
CA ARG A 221 12.65 1.63 -1.73
C ARG A 221 11.64 0.51 -1.48
N GLY A 222 10.62 0.73 -0.66
CA GLY A 222 9.63 -0.29 -0.34
C GLY A 222 8.90 -0.82 -1.57
N SER A 223 8.44 0.06 -2.46
CA SER A 223 7.80 -0.34 -3.72
C SER A 223 8.78 -1.01 -4.69
N GLY A 224 10.03 -0.53 -4.76
CA GLY A 224 11.09 -1.15 -5.55
C GLY A 224 11.40 -2.57 -5.08
N GLU A 225 11.46 -2.81 -3.77
CA GLU A 225 11.68 -4.13 -3.19
C GLU A 225 10.64 -5.16 -3.64
N ILE A 226 9.36 -4.75 -3.74
CA ILE A 226 8.29 -5.59 -4.28
C ILE A 226 8.52 -5.88 -5.77
N PHE A 227 8.96 -4.89 -6.57
CA PHE A 227 9.27 -5.12 -7.99
C PHE A 227 10.45 -6.06 -8.22
N PHE A 228 11.46 -5.98 -7.35
CA PHE A 228 12.62 -6.85 -7.38
C PHE A 228 12.39 -8.20 -6.68
N LEU A 229 11.15 -8.51 -6.29
CA LEU A 229 10.77 -9.77 -5.65
C LEU A 229 11.60 -10.08 -4.40
N LYS A 230 11.97 -9.03 -3.65
CA LYS A 230 12.69 -9.21 -2.39
C LYS A 230 11.81 -10.01 -1.41
N THR A 231 12.40 -10.99 -0.74
CA THR A 231 11.69 -11.78 0.27
C THR A 231 11.23 -10.87 1.42
N PRO A 232 9.94 -10.92 1.82
CA PRO A 232 9.44 -10.17 2.97
C PRO A 232 9.70 -10.90 4.30
N LEU A 233 10.23 -12.12 4.24
CA LEU A 233 10.41 -13.01 5.39
C LEU A 233 11.90 -13.28 5.66
N GLU A 234 12.21 -13.57 6.92
CA GLU A 234 13.50 -14.12 7.32
C GLU A 234 13.59 -15.59 6.88
N SER A 235 14.07 -15.82 5.65
CA SER A 235 14.05 -17.15 5.02
C SER A 235 14.73 -18.24 5.84
N ALA A 236 15.76 -17.90 6.61
CA ALA A 236 16.46 -18.85 7.47
C ALA A 236 15.57 -19.36 8.62
N ASP A 237 14.75 -18.48 9.19
CA ASP A 237 13.83 -18.81 10.27
C ASP A 237 12.71 -19.73 9.75
N VAL A 238 12.07 -19.34 8.64
CA VAL A 238 11.02 -20.14 7.99
C VAL A 238 11.54 -21.53 7.60
N ARG A 239 12.73 -21.62 6.97
CA ARG A 239 13.36 -22.90 6.62
C ARG A 239 13.60 -23.77 7.85
N SER A 240 14.09 -23.19 8.95
CA SER A 240 14.31 -23.91 10.22
C SER A 240 13.02 -24.48 10.78
N HIS A 241 11.94 -23.68 10.76
CA HIS A 241 10.63 -24.09 11.23
C HIS A 241 10.02 -25.22 10.38
N ILE A 242 10.10 -25.12 9.05
CA ILE A 242 9.63 -26.16 8.12
C ILE A 242 10.42 -27.46 8.31
N THR A 243 11.74 -27.38 8.48
CA THR A 243 12.60 -28.55 8.72
C THR A 243 12.28 -29.24 10.06
N GLY A 244 11.69 -28.52 11.02
CA GLY A 244 11.24 -29.10 12.29
C GLY A 244 9.93 -29.89 12.22
N ILE A 245 9.24 -29.90 11.06
CA ILE A 245 7.98 -30.62 10.86
C ILE A 245 8.27 -32.10 10.64
N ASP A 246 7.57 -32.96 11.40
CA ASP A 246 7.66 -34.41 11.24
C ASP A 246 7.34 -34.83 9.79
N GLY A 247 8.15 -35.72 9.23
CA GLY A 247 8.07 -36.12 7.82
C GLY A 247 8.73 -35.17 6.81
N VAL A 248 9.35 -34.07 7.24
CA VAL A 248 10.24 -33.25 6.39
C VAL A 248 11.69 -33.64 6.69
N ASP A 249 12.39 -34.17 5.70
CA ASP A 249 13.80 -34.56 5.86
C ASP A 249 14.73 -33.37 5.57
N ARG A 250 14.41 -32.60 4.53
CA ARG A 250 15.20 -31.44 4.10
C ARG A 250 14.37 -30.44 3.31
N VAL A 251 14.68 -29.15 3.43
CA VAL A 251 14.17 -28.12 2.53
C VAL A 251 15.25 -27.82 1.49
N ASP A 252 14.99 -28.18 0.24
CA ASP A 252 15.90 -27.95 -0.88
C ASP A 252 15.86 -26.48 -1.28
N ASP A 253 14.68 -26.03 -1.66
CA ASP A 253 14.45 -24.68 -2.14
C ASP A 253 13.28 -24.00 -1.41
N PHE A 254 13.44 -22.69 -1.22
CA PHE A 254 12.44 -21.83 -0.62
C PHE A 254 12.62 -20.43 -1.18
N HIS A 255 11.59 -19.98 -1.90
CA HIS A 255 11.45 -18.62 -2.37
C HIS A 255 10.15 -18.04 -1.83
N ALA A 256 10.21 -16.78 -1.40
CA ALA A 256 9.03 -16.01 -1.04
C ALA A 256 9.17 -14.60 -1.59
N TRP A 257 8.07 -14.03 -2.05
CA TRP A 257 8.02 -12.68 -2.59
C TRP A 257 6.64 -12.06 -2.37
N GLN A 258 6.54 -10.74 -2.51
CA GLN A 258 5.27 -10.03 -2.45
C GLN A 258 4.77 -9.69 -3.85
N ILE A 259 3.46 -9.84 -4.07
CA ILE A 259 2.77 -9.32 -5.25
C ILE A 259 2.36 -7.86 -4.98
N CYS A 260 1.86 -7.58 -3.79
CA CYS A 260 1.56 -6.25 -3.25
C CYS A 260 1.75 -6.27 -1.73
N SER A 261 1.42 -5.18 -1.02
CA SER A 261 1.63 -5.10 0.43
C SER A 261 0.82 -6.11 1.26
N GLN A 262 -0.19 -6.75 0.64
CA GLN A 262 -1.13 -7.66 1.30
C GLN A 262 -1.08 -9.10 0.80
N ILE A 263 -0.30 -9.39 -0.25
CA ILE A 263 -0.25 -10.71 -0.86
C ILE A 263 1.20 -11.17 -0.93
N THR A 264 1.54 -12.11 -0.07
CA THR A 264 2.82 -12.82 -0.03
C THR A 264 2.64 -14.21 -0.63
N VAL A 265 3.50 -14.53 -1.59
CA VAL A 265 3.54 -15.84 -2.26
C VAL A 265 4.81 -16.57 -1.86
N ALA A 266 4.73 -17.88 -1.66
CA ALA A 266 5.90 -18.72 -1.45
C ALA A 266 5.90 -19.97 -2.32
N THR A 267 7.08 -20.44 -2.69
CA THR A 267 7.32 -21.76 -3.25
C THR A 267 8.31 -22.48 -2.35
N VAL A 268 7.95 -23.69 -1.94
CA VAL A 268 8.80 -24.57 -1.13
C VAL A 268 9.00 -25.86 -1.90
N HIS A 269 10.22 -26.32 -1.97
CA HIS A 269 10.55 -27.66 -2.40
C HIS A 269 11.28 -28.37 -1.28
N LEU A 270 10.75 -29.53 -0.86
CA LEU A 270 11.28 -30.29 0.27
C LEU A 270 11.35 -31.80 -0.02
N GLU A 271 12.33 -32.45 0.60
CA GLU A 271 12.49 -33.90 0.63
C GLU A 271 11.65 -34.51 1.74
N THR A 272 11.01 -35.64 1.43
CA THR A 272 10.26 -36.43 2.39
C THR A 272 10.43 -37.92 2.15
N GLY A 273 10.66 -38.66 3.24
CA GLY A 273 10.75 -40.12 3.28
C GLY A 273 9.41 -40.83 3.52
N VAL A 274 8.28 -40.11 3.48
CA VAL A 274 6.96 -40.73 3.65
C VAL A 274 6.62 -41.63 2.46
N GLU A 275 5.98 -42.77 2.73
CA GLU A 275 5.73 -43.80 1.72
C GLU A 275 4.31 -43.74 1.15
N THR A 276 3.39 -43.08 1.85
CA THR A 276 1.97 -43.01 1.46
C THR A 276 1.55 -41.60 1.03
N MET A 277 0.59 -41.52 0.10
CA MET A 277 0.02 -40.24 -0.32
C MET A 277 -0.67 -39.50 0.84
N ALA A 278 -1.30 -40.23 1.76
CA ALA A 278 -1.98 -39.63 2.91
C ALA A 278 -0.99 -38.95 3.87
N GLU A 279 0.19 -39.53 4.07
CA GLU A 279 1.25 -38.92 4.87
C GLU A 279 1.85 -37.70 4.15
N ALA A 280 2.06 -37.79 2.83
CA ALA A 280 2.52 -36.69 2.00
C ALA A 280 1.57 -35.48 2.06
N GLU A 281 0.26 -35.71 1.92
CA GLU A 281 -0.78 -34.68 2.08
C GLU A 281 -0.75 -34.06 3.49
N SER A 282 -0.55 -34.88 4.53
CA SER A 282 -0.44 -34.38 5.90
C SER A 282 0.81 -33.52 6.10
N VAL A 283 1.94 -33.83 5.46
CA VAL A 283 3.16 -33.01 5.51
C VAL A 283 2.89 -31.66 4.84
N VAL A 284 2.35 -31.68 3.61
CA VAL A 284 2.01 -30.47 2.85
C VAL A 284 1.06 -29.56 3.65
N ALA A 285 0.01 -30.12 4.27
CA ALA A 285 -0.91 -29.34 5.10
C ALA A 285 -0.21 -28.66 6.30
N ARG A 286 0.69 -29.37 7.00
CA ARG A 286 1.47 -28.79 8.11
C ARG A 286 2.40 -27.68 7.64
N VAL A 287 3.02 -27.83 6.47
CA VAL A 287 3.88 -26.80 5.87
C VAL A 287 3.05 -25.57 5.49
N HIS A 288 1.87 -25.75 4.88
CA HIS A 288 0.96 -24.64 4.60
C HIS A 288 0.54 -23.88 5.86
N ASP A 289 0.21 -24.60 6.94
CA ASP A 289 -0.12 -23.97 8.23
C ASP A 289 1.06 -23.16 8.80
N GLU A 290 2.29 -23.66 8.66
CA GLU A 290 3.48 -22.95 9.13
C GLU A 290 3.79 -21.71 8.28
N LEU A 291 3.66 -21.80 6.96
CA LEU A 291 3.79 -20.65 6.05
C LEU A 291 2.73 -19.59 6.33
N ALA A 292 1.48 -19.99 6.60
CA ALA A 292 0.40 -19.07 6.94
C ALA A 292 0.68 -18.32 8.26
N ARG A 293 1.31 -18.96 9.26
CA ARG A 293 1.75 -18.29 10.50
C ARG A 293 2.80 -17.21 10.25
N HIS A 294 3.60 -17.36 9.20
CA HIS A 294 4.59 -16.38 8.76
C HIS A 294 4.01 -15.32 7.81
N GLY A 295 2.70 -15.33 7.56
CA GLY A 295 2.03 -14.33 6.72
C GLY A 295 2.14 -14.60 5.22
N VAL A 296 2.32 -15.86 4.81
CA VAL A 296 2.18 -16.28 3.41
C VAL A 296 0.71 -16.50 3.08
N ASP A 297 0.22 -15.86 2.03
CA ASP A 297 -1.19 -15.91 1.59
C ASP A 297 -1.42 -17.00 0.54
N HIS A 298 -0.42 -17.27 -0.30
CA HIS A 298 -0.47 -18.32 -1.31
C HIS A 298 0.85 -19.09 -1.34
N ALA A 299 0.78 -20.41 -1.36
CA ALA A 299 1.98 -21.23 -1.41
C ALA A 299 1.83 -22.42 -2.35
N THR A 300 2.94 -22.82 -2.95
CA THR A 300 3.09 -24.11 -3.63
C THR A 300 4.15 -24.91 -2.90
N VAL A 301 3.79 -26.12 -2.44
CA VAL A 301 4.71 -27.04 -1.77
C VAL A 301 4.92 -28.24 -2.68
N GLU A 302 6.15 -28.41 -3.17
CA GLU A 302 6.57 -29.57 -3.96
C GLU A 302 7.32 -30.56 -3.06
N LEU A 303 6.95 -31.85 -3.19
CA LEU A 303 7.60 -32.94 -2.47
C LEU A 303 8.50 -33.73 -3.43
N SER A 304 9.74 -33.99 -3.00
CA SER A 304 10.64 -34.94 -3.66
C SER A 304 10.95 -36.13 -2.77
N PRO A 305 11.12 -37.33 -3.36
CA PRO A 305 11.77 -38.44 -2.67
C PRO A 305 13.27 -38.15 -2.50
N HIS A 306 13.90 -38.93 -1.62
CA HIS A 306 15.31 -38.75 -1.27
C HIS A 306 16.24 -38.80 -2.50
N TYR A 307 17.25 -37.92 -2.52
CA TYR A 307 18.21 -37.60 -3.60
C TYR A 307 18.81 -38.73 -4.49
N ALA A 308 18.65 -40.01 -4.16
CA ALA A 308 19.25 -41.11 -4.91
C ALA A 308 18.59 -41.40 -6.28
N ASP A 309 17.51 -40.70 -6.66
CA ASP A 309 16.61 -41.14 -7.73
C ASP A 309 16.27 -40.10 -8.84
N ARG A 310 16.99 -38.96 -8.99
CA ARG A 310 16.58 -37.94 -9.99
C ARG A 310 17.69 -37.23 -10.78
N ASP A 311 17.54 -37.29 -12.12
CA ASP A 311 18.24 -36.53 -13.17
C ASP A 311 17.43 -35.31 -13.69
N VAL A 312 16.25 -35.01 -13.12
CA VAL A 312 15.32 -34.02 -13.70
C VAL A 312 14.88 -33.01 -12.62
N TYR A 313 15.67 -31.96 -12.43
CA TYR A 313 15.20 -30.69 -11.89
C TYR A 313 15.45 -29.60 -12.94
N LEU A 314 14.42 -28.80 -13.25
CA LEU A 314 14.59 -27.57 -14.02
C LEU A 314 15.14 -26.47 -13.11
N ASP A 315 16.32 -26.74 -12.56
CA ASP A 315 16.96 -25.90 -11.58
C ASP A 315 18.34 -25.42 -12.07
N THR A 316 18.34 -24.80 -13.25
CA THR A 316 19.57 -24.22 -13.81
C THR A 316 20.03 -22.96 -13.07
N HIS A 317 19.26 -22.46 -12.08
CA HIS A 317 19.45 -21.13 -11.50
C HIS A 317 19.15 -20.98 -9.99
N CYS A 318 18.78 -22.01 -9.23
CA CYS A 318 18.80 -21.90 -7.76
C CYS A 318 20.25 -21.88 -7.26
N HIS A 319 20.49 -21.02 -6.29
CA HIS A 319 21.77 -20.78 -5.64
C HIS A 319 21.64 -20.99 -4.13
#